data_AF-U3PAQ0-F1
#
_entry.id   AF-U3PAQ0-F1
#
_cell.length_a   1.000
_cell.length_b   1.000
_cell.length_c   1.000
_cell.angle_alpha   90.00
_cell.angle_beta   90.00
_cell.angle_gamma   90.00
#
_symmetry.space_group_name_H-M   'P 1'
#
loop_
_entity.id
_entity.type
_entity.pdbx_description
1 polymer ?
#
loop_
_entity_poly.entity_id
_entity_poly.type
_entity_poly.pdbx_seq_one_letter_code
_entity_poly.pdbx_strand_id
1 'polypeptide(L)'
;MGEAGMLDRSSRPHHSPNKTPRRLVRKVVHLRWKKRLGPVGIGAQLGMPASTVHTVLSRCRINRPSHVDVRTGEPARRYEHEHPGSMIHVDIKKLGNIPDGGGWRYVGRLQGERNKAITAKRTGKHGITGDMITGTAFVHTVIDDHSRVAYAEIHDDETAATAIAVLRRAVGWFASRGVTVEQVLSDNGSAYRSYAWRDACAELSIQPKRTRPYHPQTNGKIERFHRTLADGWAYARHYNSESARRNALPAWLHSYNHHRPHTAIGSQPPISRLTNVPEKHTYYGMPIALEIDGEEIEPVGFGYNKQIVTGLLRQKLGYDGVVVTDWELVNDNHVGDQALPARAWGVEELNPEERMLRILDAGADQFGGEECVDLLLALVRDGRVSEARIDESARRLLLVKFQLGLFGDPFVDEEAAFALVGNEAFRAAGHRAQAESVTLLQVAEGALPLAPATRIYADGCSLPDAVATPEEAEVAVVRVNAPWEHRDDLFLEAWFHQGSLDFPPAEVERIRALAARVPVVLVVNLDRAAILTPFVDMPGVVALVGVFGTSDAALRDALSGRIPPRGRLPLELPSSMAAVEEHAPDAVGGSRDALFPIGHGLTL
;
A
#
# COMPACT_ATOMS: atom_id res chain seq x y z
N MET A 1 -33.71 -55.85 -28.82
CA MET A 1 -33.79 -54.61 -28.02
C MET A 1 -35.22 -54.10 -28.14
N GLY A 2 -35.98 -54.04 -27.04
CA GLY A 2 -37.41 -53.69 -27.04
C GLY A 2 -37.69 -52.18 -27.08
N GLU A 3 -38.97 -51.81 -27.06
CA GLU A 3 -39.54 -50.45 -27.13
C GLU A 3 -38.88 -49.44 -26.16
N ALA A 4 -38.38 -49.90 -25.02
CA ALA A 4 -37.62 -49.08 -24.05
C ALA A 4 -36.25 -48.56 -24.56
N GLY A 5 -35.72 -49.14 -25.64
CA GLY A 5 -34.44 -48.74 -26.27
C GLY A 5 -34.57 -47.63 -27.33
N MET A 6 -35.79 -47.23 -27.71
CA MET A 6 -36.07 -46.22 -28.74
C MET A 6 -36.45 -44.85 -28.18
N LEU A 7 -36.37 -44.66 -26.85
CA LEU A 7 -36.57 -43.35 -26.23
C LEU A 7 -35.26 -42.56 -26.24
N ASP A 8 -35.32 -41.39 -26.86
CA ASP A 8 -34.21 -40.45 -26.97
C ASP A 8 -33.78 -39.99 -25.56
N ARG A 9 -32.60 -40.42 -25.12
CA ARG A 9 -32.05 -40.05 -23.80
C ARG A 9 -31.27 -38.76 -23.94
N SER A 10 -31.61 -37.77 -23.11
CA SER A 10 -30.88 -36.51 -23.02
C SER A 10 -29.38 -36.77 -22.76
N SER A 11 -28.52 -36.27 -23.65
CA SER A 11 -27.04 -36.28 -23.51
C SER A 11 -26.51 -35.36 -22.40
N ARG A 12 -27.40 -34.67 -21.67
CA ARG A 12 -27.03 -33.80 -20.56
C ARG A 12 -26.74 -34.66 -19.32
N PRO A 13 -25.53 -34.61 -18.75
CA PRO A 13 -25.20 -35.38 -17.56
C PRO A 13 -26.13 -35.03 -16.40
N HIS A 14 -26.71 -36.04 -15.75
CA HIS A 14 -27.60 -35.88 -14.58
C HIS A 14 -26.90 -35.16 -13.41
N HIS A 15 -25.57 -35.28 -13.32
CA HIS A 15 -24.74 -34.64 -12.32
C HIS A 15 -23.46 -34.11 -12.98
N SER A 16 -23.12 -32.83 -12.75
CA SER A 16 -21.88 -32.22 -13.23
C SER A 16 -21.04 -31.88 -12.00
N PRO A 17 -19.94 -32.62 -11.74
CA PRO A 17 -19.11 -32.44 -10.54
C PRO A 17 -18.58 -31.01 -10.38
N ASN A 18 -18.30 -30.34 -11.48
CA ASN A 18 -17.74 -28.98 -11.52
C ASN A 18 -18.83 -27.88 -11.51
N LYS A 19 -20.11 -28.24 -11.29
CA LYS A 19 -21.19 -27.26 -11.25
C LYS A 19 -21.15 -26.52 -9.91
N THR A 20 -20.96 -25.20 -9.99
CA THR A 20 -20.97 -24.31 -8.82
C THR A 20 -22.16 -24.61 -7.90
N PRO A 21 -21.93 -24.95 -6.62
CA PRO A 21 -23.01 -25.32 -5.70
C PRO A 21 -24.11 -24.26 -5.60
N ARG A 22 -25.37 -24.69 -5.46
CA ARG A 22 -26.54 -23.78 -5.38
C ARG A 22 -26.40 -22.70 -4.29
N ARG A 23 -25.75 -23.02 -3.17
CA ARG A 23 -25.47 -22.07 -2.09
C ARG A 23 -24.55 -20.93 -2.55
N LEU A 24 -23.49 -21.26 -3.29
CA LEU A 24 -22.55 -20.28 -3.87
C LEU A 24 -23.21 -19.46 -4.97
N VAL A 25 -24.03 -20.08 -5.83
CA VAL A 25 -24.84 -19.34 -6.82
C VAL A 25 -25.75 -18.31 -6.15
N ARG A 26 -26.45 -18.68 -5.06
CA ARG A 26 -27.27 -17.74 -4.28
C ARG A 26 -26.44 -16.61 -3.67
N LYS A 27 -25.22 -16.88 -3.16
CA LYS A 27 -24.31 -15.84 -2.66
C LYS A 27 -23.84 -14.91 -3.78
N VAL A 28 -23.47 -15.43 -4.94
CA VAL A 28 -23.09 -14.64 -6.12
C VAL A 28 -24.24 -13.72 -6.56
N VAL A 29 -25.45 -14.27 -6.68
CA VAL A 29 -26.65 -13.51 -7.03
C VAL A 29 -26.98 -12.47 -5.95
N HIS A 30 -26.87 -12.81 -4.67
CA HIS A 30 -27.07 -11.90 -3.55
C HIS A 30 -26.08 -10.73 -3.58
N LEU A 31 -24.78 -11.00 -3.76
CA LEU A 31 -23.76 -9.95 -3.86
C LEU A 31 -23.98 -9.06 -5.09
N ARG A 32 -24.45 -9.64 -6.20
CA ARG A 32 -24.86 -8.87 -7.38
C ARG A 32 -26.09 -7.98 -7.10
N TRP A 33 -27.11 -8.50 -6.42
CA TRP A 33 -28.37 -7.80 -6.17
C TRP A 33 -28.36 -6.85 -4.96
N LYS A 34 -27.52 -7.08 -3.96
CA LYS A 34 -27.44 -6.23 -2.76
C LYS A 34 -26.24 -5.30 -2.78
N LYS A 35 -25.11 -5.74 -3.32
CA LYS A 35 -23.86 -4.96 -3.32
C LYS A 35 -23.41 -4.49 -4.72
N ARG A 36 -24.15 -4.84 -5.78
CA ARG A 36 -23.89 -4.44 -7.18
C ARG A 36 -22.46 -4.73 -7.68
N LEU A 37 -21.79 -5.69 -7.06
CA LEU A 37 -20.41 -6.05 -7.39
C LEU A 37 -20.33 -6.71 -8.79
N GLY A 38 -19.23 -6.46 -9.50
CA GLY A 38 -18.88 -7.14 -10.75
C GLY A 38 -18.23 -8.51 -10.49
N PRO A 39 -17.95 -9.30 -11.53
CA PRO A 39 -17.36 -10.64 -11.40
C PRO A 39 -16.07 -10.66 -10.56
N VAL A 40 -15.19 -9.67 -10.73
CA VAL A 40 -13.93 -9.54 -9.97
C VAL A 40 -14.20 -9.31 -8.48
N GLY A 41 -15.04 -8.33 -8.13
CA GLY A 41 -15.32 -8.01 -6.72
C GLY A 41 -16.08 -9.11 -5.98
N ILE A 42 -16.98 -9.83 -6.67
CA ILE A 42 -17.64 -11.01 -6.09
C ILE A 42 -16.64 -12.16 -5.96
N GLY A 43 -15.77 -12.35 -6.95
CA GLY A 43 -14.72 -13.37 -6.93
C GLY A 43 -13.80 -13.22 -5.72
N ALA A 44 -13.29 -12.00 -5.50
CA ALA A 44 -12.47 -11.67 -4.33
C ALA A 44 -13.19 -11.95 -3.00
N GLN A 45 -14.49 -11.62 -2.88
CA GLN A 45 -15.24 -11.84 -1.63
C GLN A 45 -15.58 -13.31 -1.36
N LEU A 46 -15.69 -14.13 -2.40
CA LEU A 46 -16.09 -15.53 -2.28
C LEU A 46 -14.94 -16.52 -2.47
N GLY A 47 -13.71 -16.03 -2.72
CA GLY A 47 -12.56 -16.88 -3.06
C GLY A 47 -12.76 -17.64 -4.36
N MET A 48 -13.41 -17.02 -5.36
CA MET A 48 -13.77 -17.65 -6.63
C MET A 48 -13.10 -16.95 -7.83
N PRO A 49 -12.68 -17.69 -8.87
CA PRO A 49 -12.23 -17.07 -10.11
C PRO A 49 -13.31 -16.18 -10.73
N ALA A 50 -12.92 -14.97 -11.15
CA ALA A 50 -13.85 -13.99 -11.73
C ALA A 50 -14.58 -14.54 -12.98
N SER A 51 -13.93 -15.41 -13.76
CA SER A 51 -14.51 -16.14 -14.90
C SER A 51 -15.67 -17.06 -14.48
N THR A 52 -15.53 -17.76 -13.36
CA THR A 52 -16.57 -18.64 -12.80
C THR A 52 -17.77 -17.81 -12.33
N VAL A 53 -17.51 -16.70 -11.64
CA VAL A 53 -18.57 -15.75 -11.25
C VAL A 53 -19.27 -15.17 -12.48
N HIS A 54 -18.53 -14.76 -13.51
CA HIS A 54 -19.09 -14.23 -14.74
C HIS A 54 -20.01 -15.25 -15.42
N THR A 55 -19.61 -16.52 -15.45
CA THR A 55 -20.41 -17.61 -16.00
C THR A 55 -21.70 -17.84 -15.20
N VAL A 56 -21.64 -17.76 -13.87
CA VAL A 56 -22.81 -17.85 -12.99
C VAL A 56 -23.77 -16.67 -13.24
N LEU A 57 -23.26 -15.44 -13.28
CA LEU A 57 -24.06 -14.25 -13.53
C LEU A 57 -24.71 -14.26 -14.91
N SER A 58 -24.00 -14.77 -15.93
CA SER A 58 -24.52 -14.91 -17.29
C SER A 58 -25.63 -15.95 -17.37
N ARG A 59 -25.48 -17.11 -16.70
CA ARG A 59 -26.55 -18.10 -16.55
C ARG A 59 -27.78 -17.53 -15.84
N CYS A 60 -27.58 -16.67 -14.84
CA CYS A 60 -28.66 -15.97 -14.14
C CYS A 60 -29.15 -14.70 -14.87
N ARG A 61 -28.65 -14.40 -16.08
CA ARG A 61 -28.99 -13.23 -16.91
C ARG A 61 -28.77 -11.85 -16.25
N ILE A 62 -27.88 -11.77 -15.26
CA ILE A 62 -27.56 -10.53 -14.50
C ILE A 62 -26.10 -10.10 -14.65
N ASN A 63 -25.42 -10.58 -15.70
CA ASN A 63 -24.02 -10.29 -15.99
C ASN A 63 -23.75 -8.82 -16.35
N ARG A 64 -24.69 -8.15 -17.02
CA ARG A 64 -24.57 -6.72 -17.33
C ARG A 64 -25.13 -5.86 -16.20
N PRO A 65 -24.45 -4.78 -15.76
CA PRO A 65 -24.99 -3.88 -14.74
C PRO A 65 -26.32 -3.27 -15.15
N SER A 66 -26.51 -3.01 -16.45
CA SER A 66 -27.78 -2.54 -17.03
C SER A 66 -28.96 -3.51 -16.86
N HIS A 67 -28.73 -4.80 -16.62
CA HIS A 67 -29.81 -5.75 -16.33
C HIS A 67 -30.28 -5.67 -14.87
N VAL A 68 -29.59 -4.89 -14.03
CA VAL A 68 -29.86 -4.72 -12.59
C VAL A 68 -30.02 -3.23 -12.22
N ASP A 69 -29.84 -2.33 -13.21
CA ASP A 69 -29.94 -0.88 -13.09
C ASP A 69 -31.19 -0.40 -13.83
N VAL A 70 -32.12 0.23 -13.11
CA VAL A 70 -33.49 0.52 -13.56
C VAL A 70 -33.58 1.82 -14.38
N ARG A 71 -32.48 2.56 -14.60
CA ARG A 71 -32.61 3.96 -15.09
C ARG A 71 -32.11 4.33 -16.48
N THR A 72 -31.25 3.60 -17.18
CA THR A 72 -30.86 4.01 -18.56
C THR A 72 -30.28 2.83 -19.34
N GLY A 73 -30.97 2.40 -20.39
CA GLY A 73 -30.58 1.30 -21.28
C GLY A 73 -29.57 1.64 -22.37
N GLU A 74 -28.90 2.79 -22.31
CA GLU A 74 -27.88 3.19 -23.29
C GLU A 74 -26.47 2.81 -22.83
N PRO A 75 -25.62 2.25 -23.72
CA PRO A 75 -24.20 2.04 -23.42
C PRO A 75 -23.51 3.38 -23.14
N ALA A 76 -23.01 3.56 -21.92
CA ALA A 76 -22.25 4.76 -21.56
C ALA A 76 -20.99 4.87 -22.44
N ARG A 77 -20.92 5.91 -23.28
CA ARG A 77 -19.66 6.31 -23.94
C ARG A 77 -18.69 6.76 -22.84
N ARG A 78 -17.61 6.01 -22.66
CA ARG A 78 -16.55 6.33 -21.68
C ARG A 78 -15.50 7.15 -22.41
N TYR A 79 -15.20 8.34 -21.89
CA TYR A 79 -14.06 9.13 -22.31
C TYR A 79 -13.04 9.18 -21.18
N GLU A 80 -11.77 9.37 -21.53
CA GLU A 80 -10.65 9.59 -20.63
C GLU A 80 -9.67 10.52 -21.33
N HIS A 81 -9.22 11.54 -20.62
CA HIS A 81 -8.18 12.45 -21.09
C HIS A 81 -6.80 11.77 -21.06
N GLU A 82 -5.86 12.29 -21.84
CA GLU A 82 -4.58 11.65 -22.13
C GLU A 82 -3.64 11.59 -20.92
N HIS A 83 -3.64 12.61 -20.05
CA HIS A 83 -2.75 12.71 -18.90
C HIS A 83 -3.44 13.30 -17.65
N PRO A 84 -2.88 13.07 -16.44
CA PRO A 84 -3.34 13.74 -15.23
C PRO A 84 -3.35 15.26 -15.37
N GLY A 85 -4.36 15.91 -14.81
CA GLY A 85 -4.50 17.37 -14.82
C GLY A 85 -5.13 17.95 -16.09
N SER A 86 -5.16 17.20 -17.20
CA SER A 86 -5.83 17.64 -18.44
C SER A 86 -7.30 18.02 -18.21
N MET A 87 -7.99 17.32 -17.30
CA MET A 87 -9.29 17.72 -16.81
C MET A 87 -9.52 17.22 -15.38
N ILE A 88 -9.96 18.11 -14.50
CA ILE A 88 -10.53 17.76 -13.20
C ILE A 88 -12.05 17.96 -13.22
N HIS A 89 -12.77 17.15 -12.46
CA HIS A 89 -14.20 17.32 -12.23
C HIS A 89 -14.42 17.89 -10.83
N VAL A 90 -15.38 18.80 -10.68
CA VAL A 90 -15.78 19.37 -9.39
C VAL A 90 -17.28 19.26 -9.18
N ASP A 91 -17.67 18.94 -7.94
CA ASP A 91 -19.06 18.85 -7.51
C ASP A 91 -19.17 18.91 -5.98
N ILE A 92 -20.36 19.25 -5.46
CA ILE A 92 -20.65 19.38 -4.04
C ILE A 92 -21.66 18.32 -3.61
N LYS A 93 -21.24 17.40 -2.74
CA LYS A 93 -22.14 16.42 -2.12
C LYS A 93 -22.72 16.96 -0.82
N LYS A 94 -24.04 17.14 -0.76
CA LYS A 94 -24.76 17.52 0.46
C LYS A 94 -25.07 16.29 1.33
N LEU A 95 -24.69 16.32 2.60
CA LEU A 95 -25.00 15.31 3.60
C LEU A 95 -25.62 15.96 4.82
N GLY A 96 -26.74 15.43 5.33
CA GLY A 96 -27.28 15.90 6.62
C GLY A 96 -26.27 15.66 7.75
N ASN A 97 -26.13 16.62 8.66
CA ASN A 97 -25.26 16.49 9.82
C ASN A 97 -25.78 15.42 10.77
N ILE A 98 -24.85 14.65 11.34
CA ILE A 98 -25.14 13.63 12.33
C ILE A 98 -25.34 14.29 13.71
N PRO A 99 -26.51 14.11 14.36
CA PRO A 99 -26.72 14.56 15.73
C PRO A 99 -25.74 13.93 16.72
N ASP A 100 -25.43 14.65 17.79
CA ASP A 100 -24.66 14.14 18.92
C ASP A 100 -25.42 12.95 19.55
N GLY A 101 -24.74 11.82 19.72
CA GLY A 101 -25.33 10.54 20.12
C GLY A 101 -25.80 9.67 18.94
N GLY A 102 -25.59 10.11 17.71
CA GLY A 102 -25.84 9.32 16.49
C GLY A 102 -27.19 9.62 15.81
N GLY A 103 -27.22 9.38 14.50
CA GLY A 103 -28.41 9.62 13.66
C GLY A 103 -29.38 8.44 13.62
N TRP A 104 -30.64 8.74 13.30
CA TRP A 104 -31.77 7.78 13.30
C TRP A 104 -31.51 6.49 12.52
N ARG A 105 -30.65 6.54 11.50
CA ARG A 105 -30.27 5.38 10.68
C ARG A 105 -29.60 4.27 11.50
N TYR A 106 -28.94 4.59 12.60
CA TYR A 106 -28.20 3.64 13.45
C TYR A 106 -28.82 3.46 14.83
N VAL A 107 -29.36 4.52 15.43
CA VAL A 107 -29.96 4.46 16.78
C VAL A 107 -31.48 4.29 16.79
N GLY A 108 -32.10 4.20 15.61
CA GLY A 108 -33.56 4.15 15.46
C GLY A 108 -34.22 5.53 15.47
N ARG A 109 -35.46 5.61 14.96
CA ARG A 109 -36.18 6.89 14.77
C ARG A 109 -36.39 7.65 16.07
N LEU A 110 -36.89 7.00 17.12
CA LEU A 110 -37.22 7.66 18.38
C LEU A 110 -35.98 8.28 19.04
N GLN A 111 -34.90 7.51 19.18
CA GLN A 111 -33.65 8.01 19.76
C GLN A 111 -32.99 9.05 18.85
N GLY A 112 -33.03 8.85 17.53
CA GLY A 112 -32.49 9.79 16.56
C GLY A 112 -33.19 11.16 16.57
N GLU A 113 -34.51 11.20 16.72
CA GLU A 113 -35.29 12.44 16.88
C GLU A 113 -34.92 13.16 18.19
N ARG A 114 -34.75 12.41 19.30
CA ARG A 114 -34.29 12.98 20.57
C ARG A 114 -32.90 13.60 20.44
N ASN A 115 -31.94 12.85 19.88
CA ASN A 115 -30.58 13.32 19.64
C ASN A 115 -30.60 14.58 18.76
N LYS A 116 -31.38 14.57 17.67
CA LYS A 116 -31.54 15.71 16.77
C LYS A 116 -32.05 16.95 17.50
N ALA A 117 -33.10 16.82 18.33
CA ALA A 117 -33.65 17.94 19.09
C ALA A 117 -32.65 18.51 20.10
N ILE A 118 -31.90 17.64 20.80
CA ILE A 118 -30.85 18.06 21.75
C ILE A 118 -29.72 18.80 21.02
N THR A 119 -29.20 18.22 19.92
CA THR A 119 -28.12 18.84 19.14
C THR A 119 -28.57 20.15 18.49
N ALA A 120 -29.80 20.23 17.98
CA ALA A 120 -30.33 21.45 17.39
C ALA A 120 -30.44 22.58 18.44
N LYS A 121 -30.90 22.28 19.67
CA LYS A 121 -30.89 23.22 20.79
C LYS A 121 -29.48 23.68 21.17
N ARG A 122 -28.52 22.76 21.26
CA ARG A 122 -27.12 23.06 21.61
C ARG A 122 -26.44 23.95 20.56
N THR A 123 -26.67 23.65 19.29
CA THR A 123 -26.01 24.36 18.17
C THR A 123 -26.70 25.68 17.82
N GLY A 124 -27.98 25.84 18.17
CA GLY A 124 -28.74 27.07 17.92
C GLY A 124 -28.89 27.42 16.43
N LYS A 125 -28.66 26.46 15.51
CA LYS A 125 -28.82 26.70 14.07
C LYS A 125 -30.31 26.68 13.72
N HIS A 126 -30.77 27.72 13.01
CA HIS A 126 -32.16 27.86 12.58
C HIS A 126 -32.24 27.71 11.05
N GLY A 127 -33.29 27.04 10.58
CA GLY A 127 -33.62 26.94 9.16
C GLY A 127 -34.32 28.20 8.66
N ILE A 128 -34.61 28.23 7.35
CA ILE A 128 -35.24 29.38 6.69
C ILE A 128 -36.65 29.66 7.26
N THR A 129 -37.33 28.62 7.75
CA THR A 129 -38.66 28.71 8.40
C THR A 129 -38.60 29.08 9.88
N GLY A 130 -37.41 29.27 10.45
CA GLY A 130 -37.21 29.52 11.89
C GLY A 130 -37.12 28.26 12.76
N ASP A 131 -37.24 27.07 12.18
CA ASP A 131 -37.12 25.81 12.92
C ASP A 131 -35.65 25.50 13.26
N MET A 132 -35.38 24.96 14.46
CA MET A 132 -34.02 24.53 14.81
C MET A 132 -33.60 23.31 13.99
N ILE A 133 -32.41 23.36 13.38
CA ILE A 133 -31.86 22.31 12.50
C ILE A 133 -30.44 21.91 12.92
N THR A 134 -30.03 20.69 12.58
CA THR A 134 -28.64 20.20 12.81
C THR A 134 -27.65 20.65 11.73
N GLY A 135 -28.15 21.17 10.60
CA GLY A 135 -27.35 21.66 9.47
C GLY A 135 -26.97 20.58 8.45
N THR A 136 -26.23 21.04 7.43
CA THR A 136 -25.77 20.23 6.29
C THR A 136 -24.27 20.33 6.18
N ALA A 137 -23.60 19.20 5.97
CA ALA A 137 -22.21 19.12 5.58
C ALA A 137 -22.14 19.13 4.05
N PHE A 138 -21.41 20.12 3.51
CA PHE A 138 -21.17 20.26 2.07
C PHE A 138 -19.78 19.73 1.76
N VAL A 139 -19.72 18.55 1.14
CA VAL A 139 -18.46 17.93 0.74
C VAL A 139 -18.10 18.43 -0.65
N HIS A 140 -17.20 19.40 -0.71
CA HIS A 140 -16.64 19.89 -1.97
C HIS A 140 -15.62 18.87 -2.45
N THR A 141 -15.83 18.32 -3.64
CA THR A 141 -15.02 17.23 -4.19
C THR A 141 -14.41 17.64 -5.51
N VAL A 142 -13.17 17.22 -5.72
CA VAL A 142 -12.39 17.37 -6.94
C VAL A 142 -11.84 16.01 -7.30
N ILE A 143 -12.03 15.55 -8.54
CA ILE A 143 -11.48 14.27 -9.01
C ILE A 143 -10.85 14.43 -10.39
N ASP A 144 -9.66 13.88 -10.56
CA ASP A 144 -8.95 13.92 -11.84
C ASP A 144 -9.50 12.90 -12.86
N ASP A 145 -9.68 13.36 -14.10
CA ASP A 145 -10.29 12.64 -15.21
C ASP A 145 -9.42 11.49 -15.75
N HIS A 146 -8.11 11.51 -15.51
CA HIS A 146 -7.20 10.46 -15.94
C HIS A 146 -6.87 9.50 -14.79
N SER A 147 -6.29 9.99 -13.70
CA SER A 147 -5.80 9.22 -12.56
C SER A 147 -6.88 8.69 -11.62
N ARG A 148 -8.08 9.30 -11.58
CA ARG A 148 -9.14 9.06 -10.58
C ARG A 148 -8.77 9.51 -9.16
N VAL A 149 -7.62 10.17 -8.98
CA VAL A 149 -7.22 10.71 -7.68
C VAL A 149 -8.20 11.81 -7.28
N ALA A 150 -8.64 11.74 -6.02
CA ALA A 150 -9.67 12.62 -5.48
C ALA A 150 -9.14 13.47 -4.32
N TYR A 151 -9.51 14.73 -4.35
CA TYR A 151 -9.35 15.70 -3.26
C TYR A 151 -10.75 16.09 -2.77
N ALA A 152 -10.95 16.17 -1.46
CA ALA A 152 -12.25 16.58 -0.92
C ALA A 152 -12.12 17.27 0.44
N GLU A 153 -12.98 18.27 0.64
CA GLU A 153 -13.09 19.04 1.88
C GLU A 153 -14.55 19.15 2.33
N ILE A 154 -14.76 19.29 3.64
CA ILE A 154 -16.11 19.44 4.21
C ILE A 154 -16.27 20.85 4.75
N HIS A 155 -17.26 21.57 4.21
CA HIS A 155 -17.60 22.94 4.59
C HIS A 155 -19.06 23.03 5.06
N ASP A 156 -19.43 24.19 5.59
CA ASP A 156 -20.78 24.48 6.12
C ASP A 156 -21.69 25.17 5.10
N ASP A 157 -21.17 25.46 3.89
CA ASP A 157 -21.91 26.08 2.78
C ASP A 157 -21.43 25.60 1.40
N GLU A 158 -22.15 26.03 0.37
CA GLU A 158 -21.88 25.78 -1.06
C GLU A 158 -21.69 27.06 -1.86
N THR A 159 -21.22 28.12 -1.20
CA THR A 159 -21.05 29.43 -1.85
C THR A 159 -19.94 29.40 -2.90
N ALA A 160 -19.99 30.36 -3.83
CA ALA A 160 -18.93 30.55 -4.81
C ALA A 160 -17.56 30.80 -4.14
N ALA A 161 -17.53 31.58 -3.06
CA ALA A 161 -16.30 31.88 -2.33
C ALA A 161 -15.65 30.60 -1.77
N THR A 162 -16.44 29.73 -1.13
CA THR A 162 -15.96 28.45 -0.59
C THR A 162 -15.50 27.53 -1.71
N ALA A 163 -16.28 27.40 -2.79
CA ALA A 163 -15.91 26.57 -3.93
C ALA A 163 -14.58 27.03 -4.57
N ILE A 164 -14.38 28.33 -4.76
CA ILE A 164 -13.14 28.92 -5.29
C ILE A 164 -11.96 28.61 -4.35
N ALA A 165 -12.15 28.77 -3.04
CA ALA A 165 -11.11 28.49 -2.06
C ALA A 165 -10.70 27.02 -2.08
N VAL A 166 -11.66 26.09 -2.21
CA VAL A 166 -11.39 24.66 -2.38
C VAL A 166 -10.67 24.40 -3.70
N LEU A 167 -11.07 25.04 -4.80
CA LEU A 167 -10.39 24.89 -6.09
C LEU A 167 -8.91 25.28 -5.99
N ARG A 168 -8.59 26.44 -5.39
CA ARG A 168 -7.19 26.89 -5.22
C ARG A 168 -6.36 25.90 -4.41
N ARG A 169 -6.91 25.39 -3.30
CA ARG A 169 -6.23 24.38 -2.48
C ARG A 169 -6.07 23.06 -3.21
N ALA A 170 -7.09 22.62 -3.94
CA ALA A 170 -7.01 21.42 -4.76
C ALA A 170 -5.94 21.55 -5.85
N VAL A 171 -5.86 22.68 -6.53
CA VAL A 171 -4.84 22.95 -7.55
C VAL A 171 -3.44 22.94 -6.93
N GLY A 172 -3.23 23.59 -5.78
CA GLY A 172 -1.95 23.48 -5.05
C GLY A 172 -1.63 22.05 -4.62
N TRP A 173 -2.65 21.29 -4.18
CA TRP A 173 -2.50 19.89 -3.80
C TRP A 173 -2.12 18.99 -5.00
N PHE A 174 -2.69 19.23 -6.18
CA PHE A 174 -2.30 18.54 -7.41
C PHE A 174 -0.90 18.97 -7.88
N ALA A 175 -0.58 20.27 -7.81
CA ALA A 175 0.74 20.80 -8.18
C ALA A 175 1.87 20.22 -7.32
N SER A 176 1.66 20.05 -6.01
CA SER A 176 2.61 19.36 -5.11
C SER A 176 2.87 17.88 -5.46
N ARG A 177 2.10 17.33 -6.41
CA ARG A 177 2.22 15.96 -6.94
C ARG A 177 2.59 15.96 -8.42
N GLY A 178 3.14 17.06 -8.92
CA GLY A 178 3.57 17.20 -10.32
C GLY A 178 2.45 17.30 -11.34
N VAL A 179 1.21 17.60 -10.91
CA VAL A 179 0.06 17.70 -11.81
C VAL A 179 -0.32 19.16 -12.06
N THR A 180 -0.20 19.60 -13.31
CA THR A 180 -0.71 20.89 -13.77
C THR A 180 -2.16 20.74 -14.23
N VAL A 181 -3.07 21.50 -13.63
CA VAL A 181 -4.50 21.45 -14.00
C VAL A 181 -4.76 22.38 -15.17
N GLU A 182 -5.35 21.86 -16.25
CA GLU A 182 -5.63 22.62 -17.46
C GLU A 182 -7.11 23.01 -17.58
N GLN A 183 -8.01 22.10 -17.18
CA GLN A 183 -9.45 22.27 -17.36
C GLN A 183 -10.22 21.81 -16.12
N VAL A 184 -11.33 22.50 -15.82
CA VAL A 184 -12.24 22.11 -14.74
C VAL A 184 -13.65 21.90 -15.27
N LEU A 185 -14.18 20.68 -15.16
CA LEU A 185 -15.56 20.35 -15.49
C LEU A 185 -16.44 20.42 -14.24
N SER A 186 -17.53 21.17 -14.33
CA SER A 186 -18.52 21.33 -13.25
C SER A 186 -19.94 21.10 -13.76
N ASP A 187 -20.88 20.93 -12.83
CA ASP A 187 -22.30 21.00 -13.13
C ASP A 187 -22.75 22.47 -13.35
N ASN A 188 -24.06 22.70 -13.48
CA ASN A 188 -24.60 24.05 -13.65
C ASN A 188 -24.99 24.72 -12.31
N GLY A 189 -24.38 24.30 -11.20
CA GLY A 189 -24.55 24.88 -9.87
C GLY A 189 -24.31 26.39 -9.87
N SER A 190 -25.02 27.13 -9.00
CA SER A 190 -24.93 28.60 -8.92
C SER A 190 -23.51 29.09 -8.61
N ALA A 191 -22.76 28.36 -7.78
CA ALA A 191 -21.36 28.65 -7.49
C ALA A 191 -20.49 28.66 -8.77
N TYR A 192 -20.62 27.62 -9.58
CA TYR A 192 -19.83 27.42 -10.81
C TYR A 192 -20.31 28.28 -12.00
N ARG A 193 -21.50 28.87 -11.92
CA ARG A 193 -22.01 29.86 -12.89
C ARG A 193 -21.60 31.30 -12.57
N SER A 194 -21.03 31.55 -11.40
CA SER A 194 -20.70 32.90 -10.95
C SER A 194 -19.54 33.52 -11.75
N TYR A 195 -19.55 34.85 -11.89
CA TYR A 195 -18.40 35.57 -12.46
C TYR A 195 -17.13 35.38 -11.63
N ALA A 196 -17.26 35.32 -10.31
CA ALA A 196 -16.15 35.05 -9.40
C ALA A 196 -15.46 33.69 -9.70
N TRP A 197 -16.24 32.65 -10.03
CA TRP A 197 -15.68 31.35 -10.42
C TRP A 197 -14.91 31.44 -11.74
N ARG A 198 -15.47 32.13 -12.75
CA ARG A 198 -14.81 32.37 -14.03
C ARG A 198 -13.48 33.11 -13.83
N ASP A 199 -13.48 34.16 -13.02
CA ASP A 199 -12.31 35.01 -12.79
C ASP A 199 -11.23 34.24 -12.03
N ALA A 200 -11.62 33.46 -11.01
CA ALA A 200 -10.69 32.57 -10.30
C ALA A 200 -10.08 31.48 -11.20
N CYS A 201 -10.85 30.91 -12.14
CA CYS A 201 -10.31 29.98 -13.12
C CYS A 201 -9.32 30.67 -14.07
N ALA A 202 -9.60 31.89 -14.50
CA ALA A 202 -8.69 32.68 -15.34
C ALA A 202 -7.37 33.00 -14.61
N GLU A 203 -7.42 33.37 -13.33
CA GLU A 203 -6.23 33.59 -12.49
C GLU A 203 -5.36 32.33 -12.34
N LEU A 204 -6.00 31.16 -12.28
CA LEU A 204 -5.30 29.87 -12.19
C LEU A 204 -4.85 29.34 -13.56
N SER A 205 -5.13 30.06 -14.66
CA SER A 205 -4.93 29.59 -16.04
C SER A 205 -5.67 28.29 -16.37
N ILE A 206 -6.82 28.04 -15.74
CA ILE A 206 -7.65 26.85 -15.93
C ILE A 206 -8.84 27.19 -16.83
N GLN A 207 -9.13 26.37 -17.83
CA GLN A 207 -10.33 26.53 -18.65
C GLN A 207 -11.57 25.92 -17.96
N PRO A 208 -12.58 26.72 -17.58
CA PRO A 208 -13.82 26.18 -17.01
C PRO A 208 -14.71 25.60 -18.10
N LYS A 209 -15.17 24.37 -17.88
CA LYS A 209 -16.19 23.67 -18.67
C LYS A 209 -17.38 23.31 -17.79
N ARG A 210 -18.55 23.28 -18.41
CA ARG A 210 -19.80 22.89 -17.74
C ARG A 210 -20.45 21.75 -18.49
N THR A 211 -21.12 20.89 -17.73
CA THR A 211 -22.00 19.87 -18.32
C THR A 211 -23.06 20.52 -19.20
N ARG A 212 -23.32 19.93 -20.37
CA ARG A 212 -24.40 20.40 -21.25
C ARG A 212 -25.75 20.11 -20.58
N PRO A 213 -26.74 21.01 -20.69
CA PRO A 213 -28.10 20.72 -20.25
C PRO A 213 -28.59 19.38 -20.82
N TYR A 214 -29.28 18.59 -19.99
CA TYR A 214 -29.80 17.26 -20.33
C TYR A 214 -28.75 16.17 -20.66
N HIS A 215 -27.47 16.42 -20.40
CA HIS A 215 -26.38 15.43 -20.56
C HIS A 215 -25.60 15.17 -19.26
N PRO A 216 -26.24 14.67 -18.19
CA PRO A 216 -25.60 14.42 -16.89
C PRO A 216 -24.48 13.36 -16.96
N GLN A 217 -24.49 12.53 -18.00
CA GLN A 217 -23.49 11.49 -18.24
C GLN A 217 -22.05 12.02 -18.27
N THR A 218 -21.86 13.29 -18.61
CA THR A 218 -20.56 13.95 -18.64
C THR A 218 -19.93 14.12 -17.25
N ASN A 219 -20.73 14.15 -16.17
CA ASN A 219 -20.21 14.20 -14.80
C ASN A 219 -20.09 12.81 -14.13
N GLY A 220 -20.24 11.72 -14.89
CA GLY A 220 -20.38 10.38 -14.32
C GLY A 220 -19.20 9.89 -13.47
N LYS A 221 -18.00 10.48 -13.60
CA LYS A 221 -16.81 10.14 -12.81
C LYS A 221 -16.95 10.60 -11.36
N ILE A 222 -17.26 11.88 -11.13
CA ILE A 222 -17.45 12.42 -9.78
C ILE A 222 -18.71 11.86 -9.11
N GLU A 223 -19.79 11.63 -9.88
CA GLU A 223 -21.00 10.99 -9.35
C GLU A 223 -20.72 9.55 -8.89
N ARG A 224 -19.88 8.81 -9.63
CA ARG A 224 -19.42 7.48 -9.22
C ARG A 224 -18.53 7.56 -7.97
N PHE A 225 -17.67 8.57 -7.88
CA PHE A 225 -16.88 8.82 -6.69
C PHE A 225 -17.78 9.12 -5.47
N HIS A 226 -18.79 9.97 -5.60
CA HIS A 226 -19.75 10.26 -4.53
C HIS A 226 -20.48 9.02 -4.02
N ARG A 227 -20.85 8.09 -4.91
CA ARG A 227 -21.40 6.79 -4.48
C ARG A 227 -20.39 6.00 -3.65
N THR A 228 -19.14 5.94 -4.12
CA THR A 228 -18.05 5.25 -3.40
C THR A 228 -17.77 5.90 -2.03
N LEU A 229 -17.78 7.22 -1.97
CA LEU A 229 -17.61 8.03 -0.76
C LEU A 229 -18.79 7.87 0.22
N ALA A 230 -20.02 7.79 -0.30
CA ALA A 230 -21.19 7.54 0.52
C ALA A 230 -21.15 6.14 1.17
N ASP A 231 -20.84 5.11 0.39
CA ASP A 231 -20.81 3.72 0.85
C ASP A 231 -19.59 3.41 1.73
N GLY A 232 -18.43 3.98 1.38
CA GLY A 232 -17.15 3.69 2.03
C GLY A 232 -16.83 4.58 3.23
N TRP A 233 -17.45 5.76 3.33
CA TRP A 233 -17.21 6.71 4.42
C TRP A 233 -18.53 7.17 5.05
N ALA A 234 -19.37 7.93 4.33
CA ALA A 234 -20.48 8.67 4.95
C ALA A 234 -21.48 7.78 5.69
N TYR A 235 -21.68 6.55 5.21
CA TYR A 235 -22.60 5.56 5.77
C TYR A 235 -21.96 4.19 6.01
N ALA A 236 -20.63 4.13 6.12
CA ALA A 236 -19.92 2.85 6.30
C ALA A 236 -20.07 2.28 7.71
N ARG A 237 -20.21 3.15 8.72
CA ARG A 237 -20.31 2.77 10.13
C ARG A 237 -21.18 3.75 10.92
N HIS A 238 -21.47 3.38 12.16
CA HIS A 238 -22.09 4.30 13.11
C HIS A 238 -21.08 5.38 13.53
N TYR A 239 -21.44 6.64 13.32
CA TYR A 239 -20.73 7.80 13.87
C TYR A 239 -21.58 8.41 14.98
N ASN A 240 -20.96 8.66 16.13
CA ASN A 240 -21.64 9.24 17.28
C ASN A 240 -21.87 10.76 17.17
N SER A 241 -21.21 11.44 16.22
CA SER A 241 -21.38 12.89 15.95
C SER A 241 -20.89 13.25 14.55
N GLU A 242 -21.24 14.45 14.08
CA GLU A 242 -20.72 14.97 12.80
C GLU A 242 -19.21 15.17 12.83
N SER A 243 -18.65 15.66 13.94
CA SER A 243 -17.20 15.84 14.10
C SER A 243 -16.45 14.51 13.93
N ALA A 244 -17.00 13.41 14.47
CA ALA A 244 -16.41 12.08 14.28
C ALA A 244 -16.43 11.64 12.80
N ARG A 245 -17.49 12.00 12.04
CA ARG A 245 -17.55 11.73 10.60
C ARG A 245 -16.53 12.57 9.84
N ARG A 246 -16.40 13.86 10.16
CA ARG A 246 -15.42 14.77 9.54
C ARG A 246 -13.99 14.30 9.76
N ASN A 247 -13.63 13.93 10.99
CA ASN A 247 -12.29 13.44 11.34
C ASN A 247 -11.90 12.13 10.63
N ALA A 248 -12.89 11.36 10.17
CA ALA A 248 -12.65 10.10 9.45
C ALA A 248 -12.41 10.29 7.94
N LEU A 249 -12.74 11.46 7.35
CA LEU A 249 -12.62 11.67 5.90
C LEU A 249 -11.15 11.58 5.41
N PRO A 250 -10.16 12.22 6.05
CA PRO A 250 -8.79 12.22 5.54
C PRO A 250 -8.19 10.81 5.41
N ALA A 251 -8.34 9.98 6.44
CA ALA A 251 -7.86 8.59 6.42
C ALA A 251 -8.56 7.75 5.33
N TRP A 252 -9.86 7.99 5.12
CA TRP A 252 -10.59 7.30 4.06
C TRP A 252 -10.16 7.75 2.66
N LEU A 253 -9.94 9.06 2.44
CA LEU A 253 -9.42 9.59 1.18
C LEU A 253 -8.03 9.02 0.87
N HIS A 254 -7.16 8.92 1.89
CA HIS A 254 -5.86 8.28 1.75
C HIS A 254 -6.01 6.83 1.28
N SER A 255 -6.88 6.04 1.93
CA SER A 255 -7.17 4.67 1.51
C SER A 255 -7.73 4.58 0.09
N TYR A 256 -8.64 5.48 -0.28
CA TYR A 256 -9.18 5.55 -1.64
C TYR A 256 -8.09 5.85 -2.68
N ASN A 257 -7.22 6.83 -2.43
CA ASN A 257 -6.21 7.26 -3.39
C ASN A 257 -5.03 6.28 -3.49
N HIS A 258 -4.55 5.76 -2.36
CA HIS A 258 -3.29 5.02 -2.29
C HIS A 258 -3.45 3.50 -2.29
N HIS A 259 -4.60 2.99 -1.84
CA HIS A 259 -4.73 1.54 -1.55
C HIS A 259 -5.87 0.87 -2.30
N ARG A 260 -6.89 1.60 -2.76
CA ARG A 260 -8.09 1.02 -3.36
C ARG A 260 -7.87 0.67 -4.84
N PRO A 261 -7.97 -0.61 -5.24
CA PRO A 261 -7.94 -1.00 -6.65
C PRO A 261 -9.08 -0.35 -7.44
N HIS A 262 -8.76 0.29 -8.57
CA HIS A 262 -9.76 0.95 -9.40
C HIS A 262 -9.82 0.34 -10.81
N THR A 263 -10.91 -0.38 -11.10
CA THR A 263 -11.07 -1.16 -12.36
C THR A 263 -10.95 -0.35 -13.66
N ALA A 264 -11.23 0.95 -13.63
CA ALA A 264 -11.10 1.80 -14.82
C ALA A 264 -9.63 2.11 -15.18
N ILE A 265 -8.69 1.85 -14.26
CA ILE A 265 -7.26 2.18 -14.41
C ILE A 265 -6.39 0.93 -14.19
N GLY A 266 -6.84 -0.21 -14.73
CA GLY A 266 -6.07 -1.47 -14.65
C GLY A 266 -6.10 -2.15 -13.27
N SER A 267 -7.06 -1.79 -12.41
CA SER A 267 -7.13 -2.28 -11.02
C SER A 267 -5.97 -1.85 -10.13
N GLN A 268 -5.25 -0.80 -10.51
CA GLN A 268 -4.27 -0.14 -9.65
C GLN A 268 -4.94 0.93 -8.79
N PRO A 269 -4.32 1.35 -7.66
CA PRO A 269 -4.76 2.50 -6.90
C PRO A 269 -4.65 3.80 -7.70
N PRO A 270 -5.55 4.78 -7.53
CA PRO A 270 -5.50 6.06 -8.24
C PRO A 270 -4.13 6.75 -8.25
N ILE A 271 -3.41 6.70 -7.13
CA ILE A 271 -2.09 7.34 -6.98
C ILE A 271 -1.05 6.77 -7.95
N SER A 272 -1.21 5.53 -8.43
CA SER A 272 -0.25 4.90 -9.34
C SER A 272 -0.11 5.64 -10.67
N ARG A 273 -1.08 6.49 -11.03
CA ARG A 273 -1.04 7.35 -12.22
C ARG A 273 -0.49 8.75 -11.96
N LEU A 274 -0.20 9.09 -10.70
CA LEU A 274 0.44 10.34 -10.30
C LEU A 274 1.87 10.14 -9.78
N THR A 275 2.19 8.93 -9.30
CA THR A 275 3.48 8.66 -8.68
C THR A 275 4.51 8.30 -9.75
N ASN A 276 5.22 9.30 -10.24
CA ASN A 276 6.65 9.13 -10.52
C ASN A 276 7.35 9.47 -9.21
N VAL A 277 7.96 8.49 -8.54
CA VAL A 277 8.87 8.84 -7.44
C VAL A 277 9.94 9.80 -8.00
N PRO A 278 10.39 10.82 -7.27
CA PRO A 278 11.34 11.81 -7.81
C PRO A 278 12.68 11.18 -8.21
N GLU A 279 13.03 10.09 -7.52
CA GLU A 279 14.29 9.40 -7.64
C GLU A 279 14.08 7.88 -7.60
N LYS A 280 14.89 7.14 -8.36
CA LYS A 280 14.99 5.68 -8.29
C LYS A 280 16.45 5.26 -8.29
N HIS A 281 16.79 4.39 -7.35
CA HIS A 281 18.08 3.73 -7.28
C HIS A 281 18.07 2.47 -8.16
N THR A 282 19.14 2.27 -8.91
CA THR A 282 19.40 0.97 -9.56
C THR A 282 20.02 0.05 -8.53
N TYR A 283 19.35 -1.05 -8.20
CA TYR A 283 19.82 -2.02 -7.20
C TYR A 283 21.07 -2.77 -7.68
N TYR A 284 21.90 -3.28 -6.76
CA TYR A 284 23.09 -4.13 -7.03
C TYR A 284 22.84 -5.46 -7.73
N GLY A 285 21.64 -5.68 -8.26
CA GLY A 285 21.28 -6.90 -8.98
C GLY A 285 21.79 -6.90 -10.41
N MET A 286 22.01 -8.11 -10.91
CA MET A 286 22.28 -8.41 -12.31
C MET A 286 21.17 -9.35 -12.81
N PRO A 287 20.49 -9.04 -13.92
CA PRO A 287 19.48 -9.93 -14.47
C PRO A 287 20.16 -11.20 -14.98
N ILE A 288 19.67 -12.37 -14.58
CA ILE A 288 20.14 -13.67 -15.07
C ILE A 288 19.00 -14.31 -15.84
N ALA A 289 19.23 -14.63 -17.12
CA ALA A 289 18.25 -15.26 -18.01
C ALA A 289 16.87 -14.54 -18.00
N LEU A 290 16.88 -13.22 -17.85
CA LEU A 290 15.67 -12.41 -17.87
C LEU A 290 15.32 -12.06 -19.32
N GLU A 291 14.06 -12.26 -19.69
CA GLU A 291 13.52 -11.82 -20.98
C GLU A 291 12.39 -10.82 -20.77
N ILE A 292 12.36 -9.77 -21.60
CA ILE A 292 11.25 -8.81 -21.66
C ILE A 292 10.76 -8.75 -23.11
N ASP A 293 9.47 -9.01 -23.31
CA ASP A 293 8.82 -9.00 -24.63
C ASP A 293 9.51 -9.92 -25.67
N GLY A 294 10.17 -10.99 -25.21
CA GLY A 294 10.89 -11.96 -26.06
C GLY A 294 12.32 -11.56 -26.43
N GLU A 295 12.82 -10.46 -25.88
CA GLU A 295 14.23 -10.07 -25.97
C GLU A 295 14.96 -10.39 -24.66
N GLU A 296 16.12 -11.04 -24.78
CA GLU A 296 16.99 -11.30 -23.65
C GLU A 296 17.59 -10.00 -23.13
N ILE A 297 17.57 -9.84 -21.81
CA ILE A 297 18.17 -8.70 -21.12
C ILE A 297 19.63 -9.04 -20.83
N GLU A 298 20.52 -8.13 -21.24
CA GLU A 298 21.95 -8.28 -21.02
C GLU A 298 22.28 -8.49 -19.51
N PRO A 299 23.06 -9.51 -19.15
CA PRO A 299 23.38 -9.83 -17.76
C PRO A 299 24.49 -8.92 -17.23
N VAL A 300 24.18 -7.63 -17.10
CA VAL A 300 25.03 -6.60 -16.46
C VAL A 300 24.25 -5.94 -15.33
N GLY A 301 24.97 -5.42 -14.33
CA GLY A 301 24.36 -4.72 -13.19
C GLY A 301 23.35 -3.66 -13.66
N PHE A 302 22.23 -3.51 -12.95
CA PHE A 302 21.12 -2.65 -13.41
C PHE A 302 21.53 -1.19 -13.67
N GLY A 303 22.57 -0.68 -13.00
CA GLY A 303 23.14 0.65 -13.26
C GLY A 303 23.77 0.82 -14.67
N TYR A 304 24.20 -0.27 -15.30
CA TYR A 304 24.78 -0.30 -16.65
C TYR A 304 23.78 -0.73 -17.72
N ASN A 305 22.58 -1.17 -17.33
CA ASN A 305 21.65 -1.85 -18.22
C ASN A 305 20.66 -0.88 -18.88
N LYS A 306 20.91 -0.54 -20.15
CA LYS A 306 20.05 0.37 -20.94
C LYS A 306 18.66 -0.18 -21.22
N GLN A 307 18.53 -1.49 -21.45
CA GLN A 307 17.24 -2.14 -21.71
C GLN A 307 16.31 -1.95 -20.50
N ILE A 308 16.86 -2.00 -19.29
CA ILE A 308 16.11 -1.78 -18.05
C ILE A 308 15.90 -0.30 -17.74
N VAL A 309 16.97 0.49 -17.68
CA VAL A 309 16.90 1.90 -17.22
C VAL A 309 16.19 2.77 -18.26
N THR A 310 16.58 2.70 -19.52
CA THR A 310 15.94 3.50 -20.58
C THR A 310 14.72 2.79 -21.16
N GLY A 311 14.87 1.54 -21.59
CA GLY A 311 13.79 0.80 -22.28
C GLY A 311 12.57 0.55 -21.39
N LEU A 312 12.75 -0.20 -20.30
CA LEU A 312 11.66 -0.52 -19.39
C LEU A 312 11.24 0.70 -18.56
N LEU A 313 12.17 1.30 -17.81
CA LEU A 313 11.82 2.30 -16.82
C LEU A 313 11.38 3.64 -17.45
N ARG A 314 12.18 4.23 -18.34
CA ARG A 314 11.81 5.53 -18.95
C ARG A 314 10.75 5.37 -20.03
N GLN A 315 10.97 4.51 -21.03
CA GLN A 315 10.10 4.44 -22.21
C GLN A 315 8.79 3.69 -21.94
N LYS A 316 8.85 2.48 -21.36
CA LYS A 316 7.66 1.64 -21.15
C LYS A 316 6.85 2.04 -19.91
N LEU A 317 7.52 2.37 -18.81
CA LEU A 317 6.87 2.78 -17.55
C LEU A 317 6.67 4.30 -17.43
N GLY A 318 7.25 5.11 -18.32
CA GLY A 318 7.05 6.57 -18.34
C GLY A 318 7.77 7.32 -17.22
N TYR A 319 8.87 6.77 -16.70
CA TYR A 319 9.64 7.43 -15.66
C TYR A 319 10.48 8.59 -16.21
N ASP A 320 10.26 9.80 -15.70
CA ASP A 320 10.98 11.01 -16.13
C ASP A 320 11.67 11.72 -14.95
N GLY A 321 11.70 11.08 -13.78
CA GLY A 321 12.46 11.55 -12.63
C GLY A 321 13.96 11.25 -12.76
N VAL A 322 14.69 11.55 -11.69
CA VAL A 322 16.13 11.30 -11.56
C VAL A 322 16.37 9.78 -11.43
N VAL A 323 17.29 9.24 -12.19
CA VAL A 323 17.86 7.91 -11.96
C VAL A 323 19.23 8.10 -11.33
N VAL A 324 19.42 7.50 -10.16
CA VAL A 324 20.70 7.52 -9.46
C VAL A 324 21.27 6.11 -9.44
N THR A 325 22.59 5.98 -9.62
CA THR A 325 23.24 4.69 -9.39
C THR A 325 23.27 4.38 -7.89
N ASP A 326 23.38 3.10 -7.55
CA ASP A 326 23.85 2.75 -6.20
C ASP A 326 25.31 3.17 -5.98
N TRP A 327 25.84 2.86 -4.81
CA TRP A 327 27.18 3.26 -4.36
C TRP A 327 28.31 2.59 -5.17
N GLU A 328 29.22 3.40 -5.71
CA GLU A 328 30.53 3.03 -6.29
C GLU A 328 30.49 2.05 -7.48
N LEU A 329 29.95 2.52 -8.61
CA LEU A 329 29.90 1.77 -9.87
C LEU A 329 31.04 2.17 -10.85
N VAL A 330 31.78 3.24 -10.59
CA VAL A 330 32.83 3.72 -11.50
C VAL A 330 34.20 3.32 -10.97
N ASN A 331 34.51 3.70 -9.73
CA ASN A 331 35.83 3.52 -9.14
C ASN A 331 35.85 2.45 -8.06
N ASP A 332 37.03 1.86 -7.89
CA ASP A 332 37.32 1.05 -6.71
C ASP A 332 37.59 1.99 -5.54
N ASN A 333 37.03 1.68 -4.37
CA ASN A 333 37.25 2.45 -3.15
C ASN A 333 38.14 1.70 -2.15
N HIS A 334 38.63 2.39 -1.14
CA HIS A 334 39.43 1.82 -0.05
C HIS A 334 38.82 2.19 1.30
N VAL A 335 38.53 1.19 2.12
CA VAL A 335 38.09 1.37 3.51
C VAL A 335 39.16 0.81 4.43
N GLY A 336 39.94 1.70 5.02
CA GLY A 336 41.16 1.32 5.75
C GLY A 336 42.18 0.67 4.81
N ASP A 337 42.65 -0.52 5.16
CA ASP A 337 43.61 -1.30 4.36
C ASP A 337 42.94 -2.22 3.32
N GLN A 338 41.60 -2.23 3.23
CA GLN A 338 40.86 -3.09 2.29
C GLN A 338 40.45 -2.32 1.04
N ALA A 339 40.82 -2.84 -0.12
CA ALA A 339 40.27 -2.40 -1.40
C ALA A 339 38.87 -3.01 -1.60
N LEU A 340 37.91 -2.15 -1.89
CA LEU A 340 36.56 -2.49 -2.29
C LEU A 340 36.42 -2.22 -3.79
N PRO A 341 36.43 -3.26 -4.63
CA PRO A 341 36.23 -3.08 -6.06
C PRO A 341 34.89 -2.41 -6.36
N ALA A 342 34.84 -1.66 -7.47
CA ALA A 342 33.61 -1.13 -8.00
C ALA A 342 32.57 -2.25 -8.17
N ARG A 343 31.29 -1.92 -7.96
CA ARG A 343 30.18 -2.88 -8.12
C ARG A 343 29.79 -3.05 -9.60
N ALA A 344 30.81 -3.31 -10.41
CA ALA A 344 30.80 -3.39 -11.86
C ALA A 344 30.34 -4.75 -12.41
N TRP A 345 29.29 -5.32 -11.82
CA TRP A 345 28.81 -6.66 -12.16
C TRP A 345 28.53 -6.82 -13.66
N GLY A 346 29.21 -7.79 -14.29
CA GLY A 346 29.10 -8.11 -15.71
C GLY A 346 29.87 -7.18 -16.66
N VAL A 347 30.59 -6.19 -16.12
CA VAL A 347 31.44 -5.25 -16.86
C VAL A 347 32.75 -4.95 -16.10
N GLU A 348 33.23 -5.93 -15.33
CA GLU A 348 34.39 -5.80 -14.45
C GLU A 348 35.66 -5.43 -15.22
N GLU A 349 35.76 -5.85 -16.48
CA GLU A 349 36.87 -5.58 -17.39
C GLU A 349 36.95 -4.14 -17.88
N LEU A 350 35.85 -3.39 -17.82
CA LEU A 350 35.82 -2.00 -18.26
C LEU A 350 36.62 -1.13 -17.30
N ASN A 351 37.33 -0.15 -17.84
CA ASN A 351 37.97 0.88 -17.01
C ASN A 351 36.95 1.92 -16.51
N PRO A 352 37.30 2.80 -15.55
CA PRO A 352 36.39 3.81 -15.02
C PRO A 352 35.73 4.71 -16.08
N GLU A 353 36.44 5.09 -17.15
CA GLU A 353 35.87 5.90 -18.23
C GLU A 353 34.77 5.14 -18.99
N GLU A 354 35.03 3.89 -19.33
CA GLU A 354 34.09 3.02 -20.02
C GLU A 354 32.86 2.71 -19.16
N ARG A 355 33.06 2.48 -17.85
CA ARG A 355 31.97 2.31 -16.88
C ARG A 355 31.08 3.55 -16.81
N MET A 356 31.67 4.75 -16.68
CA MET A 356 30.91 5.99 -16.64
C MET A 356 30.12 6.22 -17.94
N LEU A 357 30.73 5.99 -19.10
CA LEU A 357 30.03 6.09 -20.37
C LEU A 357 28.84 5.14 -20.45
N ARG A 358 29.01 3.90 -19.98
CA ARG A 358 27.95 2.90 -19.99
C ARG A 358 26.79 3.25 -19.06
N ILE A 359 27.08 3.80 -17.87
CA ILE A 359 26.06 4.31 -16.94
C ILE A 359 25.28 5.49 -17.56
N LEU A 360 25.97 6.43 -18.20
CA LEU A 360 25.34 7.58 -18.85
C LEU A 360 24.47 7.17 -20.04
N ASP A 361 24.94 6.20 -20.84
CA ASP A 361 24.21 5.63 -21.97
C ASP A 361 23.01 4.79 -21.53
N ALA A 362 23.10 4.09 -20.40
CA ALA A 362 21.98 3.40 -19.78
C ALA A 362 20.87 4.37 -19.37
N GLY A 363 21.22 5.62 -19.04
CA GLY A 363 20.29 6.71 -18.77
C GLY A 363 20.28 7.17 -17.31
N ALA A 364 21.31 6.87 -16.52
CA ALA A 364 21.44 7.41 -15.16
C ALA A 364 21.75 8.92 -15.19
N ASP A 365 21.20 9.66 -14.23
CA ASP A 365 21.35 11.12 -14.14
C ASP A 365 22.34 11.53 -13.04
N GLN A 366 22.53 10.70 -12.02
CA GLN A 366 23.38 10.95 -10.86
C GLN A 366 24.14 9.68 -10.45
N PHE A 367 25.34 9.86 -9.90
CA PHE A 367 26.20 8.78 -9.44
C PHE A 367 26.21 8.74 -7.91
N GLY A 368 25.92 7.57 -7.33
CA GLY A 368 25.98 7.33 -5.89
C GLY A 368 27.38 6.93 -5.44
N GLY A 369 27.88 7.51 -4.33
CA GLY A 369 29.18 7.16 -3.75
C GLY A 369 30.41 7.55 -4.58
N GLU A 370 30.25 8.38 -5.61
CA GLU A 370 31.32 8.73 -6.54
C GLU A 370 31.73 10.21 -6.43
N GLU A 371 33.05 10.46 -6.40
CA GLU A 371 33.62 11.81 -6.38
C GLU A 371 34.46 12.12 -7.64
N CYS A 372 34.29 11.34 -8.72
CA CYS A 372 35.13 11.37 -9.93
C CYS A 372 34.70 12.41 -10.99
N VAL A 373 34.43 13.64 -10.59
CA VAL A 373 33.95 14.71 -11.49
C VAL A 373 34.91 15.00 -12.66
N ASP A 374 36.23 14.93 -12.41
CA ASP A 374 37.24 15.20 -13.44
C ASP A 374 37.16 14.24 -14.63
N LEU A 375 36.78 12.98 -14.36
CA LEU A 375 36.61 11.96 -15.39
C LEU A 375 35.43 12.31 -16.32
N LEU A 376 34.29 12.77 -15.75
CA LEU A 376 33.16 13.26 -16.54
C LEU A 376 33.55 14.49 -17.38
N LEU A 377 34.29 15.43 -16.79
CA LEU A 377 34.74 16.63 -17.50
C LEU A 377 35.66 16.29 -18.67
N ALA A 378 36.56 15.32 -18.51
CA ALA A 378 37.42 14.83 -19.58
C ALA A 378 36.59 14.20 -20.72
N LEU A 379 35.64 13.32 -20.39
CA LEU A 379 34.76 12.69 -21.38
C LEU A 379 33.92 13.70 -22.19
N VAL A 380 33.48 14.80 -21.56
CA VAL A 380 32.78 15.89 -22.26
C VAL A 380 33.72 16.66 -23.17
N ARG A 381 34.92 17.03 -22.69
CA ARG A 381 35.93 17.75 -23.49
C ARG A 381 36.37 16.95 -24.72
N ASP A 382 36.48 15.65 -24.57
CA ASP A 382 36.85 14.72 -25.66
C ASP A 382 35.68 14.42 -26.61
N GLY A 383 34.48 14.97 -26.33
CA GLY A 383 33.28 14.78 -27.15
C GLY A 383 32.64 13.40 -27.03
N ARG A 384 33.10 12.56 -26.10
CA ARG A 384 32.53 11.22 -25.81
C ARG A 384 31.21 11.32 -25.05
N VAL A 385 30.99 12.41 -24.32
CA VAL A 385 29.71 12.78 -23.71
C VAL A 385 29.27 14.15 -24.23
N SER A 386 28.10 14.24 -24.84
CA SER A 386 27.56 15.52 -25.32
C SER A 386 27.06 16.40 -24.17
N GLU A 387 27.20 17.72 -24.28
CA GLU A 387 26.58 18.67 -23.33
C GLU A 387 25.06 18.47 -23.21
N ALA A 388 24.36 18.16 -24.31
CA ALA A 388 22.92 17.89 -24.30
C ALA A 388 22.53 16.72 -23.36
N ARG A 389 23.39 15.70 -23.24
CA ARG A 389 23.17 14.58 -22.33
C ARG A 389 23.31 15.02 -20.86
N ILE A 390 24.22 15.95 -20.59
CA ILE A 390 24.41 16.56 -19.26
C ILE A 390 23.23 17.46 -18.93
N ASP A 391 22.77 18.27 -19.88
CA ASP A 391 21.61 19.16 -19.72
C ASP A 391 20.33 18.39 -19.37
N GLU A 392 20.16 17.20 -19.94
CA GLU A 392 19.05 16.30 -19.62
C GLU A 392 19.05 15.92 -18.13
N SER A 393 20.19 15.41 -17.62
CA SER A 393 20.36 15.05 -16.21
C SER A 393 20.20 16.26 -15.30
N ALA A 394 20.86 17.38 -15.64
CA ALA A 394 20.83 18.61 -14.87
C ALA A 394 19.42 19.17 -14.76
N ARG A 395 18.62 19.12 -15.83
CA ARG A 395 17.21 19.54 -15.81
C ARG A 395 16.40 18.73 -14.81
N ARG A 396 16.55 17.39 -14.79
CA ARG A 396 15.84 16.52 -13.85
C ARG A 396 16.23 16.82 -12.41
N LEU A 397 17.52 16.92 -12.13
CA LEU A 397 18.05 17.24 -10.80
C LEU A 397 17.56 18.61 -10.30
N LEU A 398 17.63 19.63 -11.16
CA LEU A 398 17.17 20.98 -10.82
C LEU A 398 15.65 21.01 -10.63
N LEU A 399 14.88 20.29 -11.44
CA LEU A 399 13.43 20.21 -11.30
C LEU A 399 13.02 19.68 -9.93
N VAL A 400 13.68 18.61 -9.44
CA VAL A 400 13.43 18.09 -8.09
C VAL A 400 13.72 19.16 -7.03
N LYS A 401 14.83 19.89 -7.15
CA LYS A 401 15.17 20.99 -6.22
C LYS A 401 14.14 22.12 -6.24
N PHE A 402 13.61 22.48 -7.41
CA PHE A 402 12.52 23.45 -7.54
C PHE A 402 11.22 22.94 -6.91
N GLN A 403 10.85 21.69 -7.15
CA GLN A 403 9.64 21.09 -6.58
C GLN A 403 9.68 20.99 -5.06
N LEU A 404 10.87 20.74 -4.50
CA LEU A 404 11.11 20.76 -3.04
C LEU A 404 11.12 22.18 -2.46
N GLY A 405 11.07 23.23 -3.29
CA GLY A 405 11.07 24.62 -2.84
C GLY A 405 12.44 25.16 -2.43
N LEU A 406 13.53 24.42 -2.68
CA LEU A 406 14.88 24.74 -2.16
C LEU A 406 15.45 26.05 -2.71
N PHE A 407 14.94 26.57 -3.84
CA PHE A 407 15.35 27.88 -4.35
C PHE A 407 14.65 29.06 -3.64
N GLY A 408 13.52 28.81 -2.98
CA GLY A 408 12.78 29.81 -2.21
C GLY A 408 13.08 29.71 -0.71
N ASP A 409 13.17 28.49 -0.19
CA ASP A 409 13.43 28.21 1.23
C ASP A 409 14.35 26.98 1.35
N PRO A 410 15.69 27.17 1.27
CA PRO A 410 16.65 26.07 1.23
C PRO A 410 16.94 25.43 2.60
N PHE A 411 16.58 26.09 3.70
CA PHE A 411 17.02 25.70 5.04
C PHE A 411 15.88 25.11 5.87
N VAL A 412 16.24 24.37 6.91
CA VAL A 412 15.30 23.80 7.88
C VAL A 412 15.45 24.49 9.23
N ASP A 413 14.40 24.42 10.05
CA ASP A 413 14.46 24.84 11.46
C ASP A 413 15.07 23.72 12.31
N GLU A 414 16.34 23.89 12.68
CA GLU A 414 17.08 22.94 13.51
C GLU A 414 16.52 22.84 14.94
N GLU A 415 15.95 23.92 15.48
CA GLU A 415 15.35 23.90 16.83
C GLU A 415 14.06 23.07 16.85
N ALA A 416 13.24 23.19 15.80
CA ALA A 416 12.04 22.38 15.63
C ALA A 416 12.33 20.88 15.56
N ALA A 417 13.50 20.47 15.04
CA ALA A 417 13.90 19.07 14.97
C ALA A 417 13.97 18.43 16.36
N PHE A 418 14.48 19.14 17.37
CA PHE A 418 14.56 18.62 18.75
C PHE A 418 13.18 18.40 19.38
N ALA A 419 12.18 19.20 19.00
CA ALA A 419 10.81 19.01 19.47
C ALA A 419 10.10 17.85 18.75
N LEU A 420 10.47 17.58 17.49
CA LEU A 420 9.82 16.56 16.65
C LEU A 420 10.45 15.17 16.84
N VAL A 421 11.77 15.05 16.84
CA VAL A 421 12.48 13.78 16.88
C VAL A 421 12.29 13.13 18.25
N GLY A 422 11.79 11.90 18.27
CA GLY A 422 11.62 11.14 19.51
C GLY A 422 10.51 11.64 20.43
N ASN A 423 9.60 12.50 19.96
CA ASN A 423 8.45 12.95 20.76
C ASN A 423 7.58 11.76 21.22
N GLU A 424 6.84 11.97 22.31
CA GLU A 424 6.05 10.92 22.97
C GLU A 424 5.02 10.26 22.03
N ALA A 425 4.32 11.06 21.21
CA ALA A 425 3.31 10.54 20.30
C ALA A 425 3.92 9.61 19.23
N PHE A 426 5.08 9.96 18.68
CA PHE A 426 5.78 9.13 17.70
C PHE A 426 6.37 7.88 18.34
N ARG A 427 6.93 7.99 19.55
CA ARG A 427 7.40 6.82 20.31
C ARG A 427 6.26 5.86 20.65
N ALA A 428 5.10 6.38 21.05
CA ALA A 428 3.91 5.57 21.31
C ALA A 428 3.38 4.89 20.04
N ALA A 429 3.37 5.61 18.90
CA ALA A 429 3.01 5.03 17.61
C ALA A 429 3.99 3.92 17.18
N GLY A 430 5.30 4.14 17.36
CA GLY A 430 6.35 3.16 17.09
C GLY A 430 6.24 1.92 17.98
N HIS A 431 6.03 2.09 19.29
CA HIS A 431 5.76 0.98 20.21
C HIS A 431 4.56 0.17 19.74
N ARG A 432 3.43 0.83 19.47
CA ARG A 432 2.23 0.16 18.99
C ARG A 432 2.46 -0.61 17.69
N ALA A 433 3.19 -0.03 16.74
CA ALA A 433 3.53 -0.70 15.49
C ALA A 433 4.38 -1.98 15.74
N GLN A 434 5.34 -1.92 16.67
CA GLN A 434 6.14 -3.08 17.05
C GLN A 434 5.32 -4.18 17.74
N ALA A 435 4.36 -3.82 18.58
CA ALA A 435 3.50 -4.80 19.26
C ALA A 435 2.48 -5.43 18.29
N GLU A 436 1.88 -4.62 17.41
CA GLU A 436 0.96 -5.11 16.38
C GLU A 436 1.67 -5.97 15.31
N SER A 437 2.98 -5.78 15.07
CA SER A 437 3.77 -6.55 14.09
C SER A 437 4.18 -7.95 14.57
N VAL A 438 4.09 -8.23 15.87
CA VAL A 438 4.35 -9.56 16.42
C VAL A 438 3.46 -10.59 15.72
N THR A 439 4.08 -11.66 15.21
CA THR A 439 3.42 -12.67 14.38
C THR A 439 3.35 -14.00 15.12
N LEU A 440 2.14 -14.44 15.49
CA LEU A 440 1.93 -15.73 16.13
C LEU A 440 1.95 -16.85 15.08
N LEU A 441 2.92 -17.75 15.11
CA LEU A 441 3.07 -18.83 14.11
C LEU A 441 2.34 -20.10 14.55
N GLN A 442 2.50 -20.46 15.80
CA GLN A 442 1.85 -21.60 16.44
C GLN A 442 1.57 -21.24 17.90
N VAL A 443 0.38 -21.58 18.41
CA VAL A 443 0.01 -21.32 19.81
C VAL A 443 -0.85 -22.48 20.29
N ALA A 444 -0.46 -23.12 21.39
CA ALA A 444 -1.24 -24.13 22.07
C ALA A 444 -2.49 -23.50 22.72
N GLU A 445 -3.57 -24.27 22.84
CA GLU A 445 -4.83 -23.78 23.39
C GLU A 445 -4.63 -23.24 24.82
N GLY A 446 -5.05 -22.00 25.05
CA GLY A 446 -4.95 -21.33 26.36
C GLY A 446 -3.55 -20.87 26.75
N ALA A 447 -2.53 -21.03 25.90
CA ALA A 447 -1.15 -20.60 26.21
C ALA A 447 -0.97 -19.07 26.19
N LEU A 448 -1.74 -18.38 25.35
CA LEU A 448 -1.76 -16.92 25.25
C LEU A 448 -3.22 -16.43 25.24
N PRO A 449 -3.52 -15.19 25.69
CA PRO A 449 -2.59 -14.22 26.28
C PRO A 449 -2.07 -14.59 27.67
N LEU A 450 -0.87 -14.11 27.99
CA LEU A 450 -0.30 -14.17 29.33
C LEU A 450 -1.08 -13.26 30.28
N ALA A 451 -1.48 -13.79 31.44
CA ALA A 451 -2.15 -13.00 32.45
C ALA A 451 -1.20 -11.91 33.01
N PRO A 452 -1.74 -10.79 33.54
CA PRO A 452 -0.90 -9.70 34.05
C PRO A 452 0.08 -10.13 35.15
N ALA A 453 -0.28 -11.11 35.98
CA ALA A 453 0.52 -11.58 37.13
C ALA A 453 1.31 -12.87 36.84
N THR A 454 1.38 -13.32 35.58
CA THR A 454 2.15 -14.52 35.22
C THR A 454 3.63 -14.32 35.53
N ARG A 455 4.23 -15.26 36.27
CA ARG A 455 5.68 -15.28 36.54
C ARG A 455 6.42 -15.78 35.31
N ILE A 456 7.26 -14.93 34.73
CA ILE A 456 7.93 -15.21 33.46
C ILE A 456 9.41 -15.47 33.71
N TYR A 457 9.99 -16.53 33.18
CA TYR A 457 11.45 -16.61 33.02
C TYR A 457 11.82 -15.99 31.68
N ALA A 458 12.73 -15.02 31.65
CA ALA A 458 13.16 -14.37 30.41
C ALA A 458 14.56 -14.86 30.03
N ASP A 459 14.71 -15.29 28.79
CA ASP A 459 15.98 -15.72 28.20
C ASP A 459 16.16 -15.04 26.84
N GLY A 460 17.33 -14.44 26.59
CA GLY A 460 17.59 -13.62 25.41
C GLY A 460 16.77 -12.32 25.30
N CYS A 461 16.04 -11.94 26.35
CA CYS A 461 15.27 -10.69 26.44
C CYS A 461 15.17 -10.19 27.88
N SER A 462 14.77 -8.93 28.06
CA SER A 462 14.56 -8.30 29.36
C SER A 462 13.10 -7.91 29.56
N LEU A 463 12.39 -8.68 30.39
CA LEU A 463 10.98 -8.43 30.71
C LEU A 463 10.86 -7.95 32.17
N PRO A 464 10.01 -6.95 32.45
CA PRO A 464 9.92 -6.34 33.78
C PRO A 464 9.43 -7.28 34.88
N ASP A 465 8.65 -8.31 34.51
CA ASP A 465 8.04 -9.28 35.43
C ASP A 465 8.85 -10.59 35.51
N ALA A 466 10.14 -10.55 35.14
CA ALA A 466 10.96 -11.75 35.04
C ALA A 466 11.43 -12.28 36.40
N VAL A 467 11.27 -13.58 36.64
CA VAL A 467 11.85 -14.30 37.78
C VAL A 467 13.26 -14.79 37.46
N ALA A 468 14.05 -15.08 38.50
CA ALA A 468 15.48 -15.38 38.37
C ALA A 468 15.74 -16.77 37.77
N THR A 469 14.84 -17.74 38.02
CA THR A 469 15.05 -19.14 37.63
C THR A 469 13.83 -19.70 36.87
N PRO A 470 14.03 -20.65 35.94
CA PRO A 470 12.93 -21.35 35.28
C PRO A 470 11.96 -22.04 36.24
N GLU A 471 12.45 -22.54 37.38
CA GLU A 471 11.66 -23.23 38.41
C GLU A 471 10.61 -22.33 39.08
N GLU A 472 10.87 -21.04 39.15
CA GLU A 472 9.96 -20.06 39.74
C GLU A 472 8.88 -19.58 38.76
N ALA A 473 9.07 -19.86 37.46
CA ALA A 473 8.25 -19.36 36.38
C ALA A 473 7.06 -20.27 36.07
N GLU A 474 5.97 -19.66 35.62
CA GLU A 474 4.83 -20.36 35.03
C GLU A 474 5.02 -20.56 33.52
N VAL A 475 5.82 -19.69 32.89
CA VAL A 475 6.18 -19.74 31.47
C VAL A 475 7.56 -19.12 31.28
N ALA A 476 8.35 -19.65 30.35
CA ALA A 476 9.57 -19.04 29.87
C ALA A 476 9.31 -18.32 28.54
N VAL A 477 9.78 -17.09 28.39
CA VAL A 477 9.85 -16.37 27.11
C VAL A 477 11.30 -16.40 26.67
N VAL A 478 11.57 -17.18 25.62
CA VAL A 478 12.93 -17.39 25.08
C VAL A 478 13.03 -16.66 23.76
N ARG A 479 13.89 -15.66 23.68
CA ARG A 479 14.13 -14.89 22.46
C ARG A 479 15.45 -15.31 21.82
N VAL A 480 15.39 -15.74 20.56
CA VAL A 480 16.54 -16.13 19.76
C VAL A 480 16.56 -15.37 18.43
N ASN A 481 17.72 -15.27 17.80
CA ASN A 481 17.83 -14.77 16.43
C ASN A 481 17.60 -15.90 15.43
N ALA A 482 17.19 -15.55 14.20
CA ALA A 482 17.36 -16.45 13.08
C ALA A 482 18.83 -16.90 12.99
N PRO A 483 19.10 -18.17 12.64
CA PRO A 483 20.45 -18.69 12.59
C PRO A 483 21.24 -18.04 11.46
N TRP A 484 22.55 -17.94 11.68
CA TRP A 484 23.48 -17.39 10.73
C TRP A 484 24.89 -17.91 11.02
N GLU A 485 25.73 -17.80 10.00
CA GLU A 485 27.15 -18.11 10.04
C GLU A 485 27.94 -16.81 9.98
N HIS A 486 28.90 -16.67 10.90
CA HIS A 486 29.83 -15.56 10.84
C HIS A 486 30.78 -15.74 9.66
N ARG A 487 30.91 -14.68 8.85
CA ARG A 487 31.94 -14.55 7.82
C ARG A 487 32.50 -13.14 7.87
N ASP A 488 33.79 -13.03 7.62
CA ASP A 488 34.56 -11.80 7.73
C ASP A 488 35.57 -11.67 6.57
N ASP A 489 35.36 -12.40 5.47
CA ASP A 489 36.21 -12.35 4.28
C ASP A 489 36.24 -10.93 3.69
N LEU A 490 35.11 -10.20 3.75
CA LEU A 490 35.02 -8.77 3.45
C LEU A 490 34.58 -7.98 4.69
N PHE A 491 35.12 -6.77 4.89
CA PHE A 491 34.81 -5.92 6.06
C PHE A 491 33.30 -5.73 6.31
N LEU A 492 32.53 -5.48 5.26
CA LEU A 492 31.08 -5.27 5.37
C LEU A 492 30.30 -6.57 5.60
N GLU A 493 30.84 -7.71 5.16
CA GLU A 493 30.18 -9.01 5.28
C GLU A 493 29.97 -9.42 6.74
N ALA A 494 30.90 -9.04 7.61
CA ALA A 494 30.81 -9.27 9.05
C ALA A 494 29.58 -8.62 9.73
N TRP A 495 28.90 -7.69 9.06
CA TRP A 495 27.71 -7.00 9.58
C TRP A 495 26.39 -7.63 9.13
N PHE A 496 26.42 -8.66 8.27
CA PHE A 496 25.21 -9.29 7.73
C PHE A 496 25.05 -10.73 8.22
N HIS A 497 23.81 -11.09 8.57
CA HIS A 497 23.45 -12.48 8.86
C HIS A 497 23.22 -13.26 7.57
N GLN A 498 23.98 -14.34 7.39
CA GLN A 498 23.99 -15.15 6.17
C GLN A 498 24.34 -16.61 6.46
N GLY A 499 24.49 -17.43 5.43
CA GLY A 499 24.71 -18.87 5.57
C GLY A 499 23.42 -19.64 5.88
N SER A 500 23.56 -20.81 6.52
CA SER A 500 22.45 -21.73 6.80
C SER A 500 21.29 -21.09 7.55
N LEU A 501 20.07 -21.52 7.21
CA LEU A 501 18.83 -21.17 7.90
C LEU A 501 18.45 -22.18 8.98
N ASP A 502 19.24 -23.24 9.17
CA ASP A 502 19.03 -24.25 10.21
C ASP A 502 19.56 -23.79 11.57
N PHE A 503 18.79 -24.06 12.61
CA PHE A 503 19.26 -23.86 13.97
C PHE A 503 20.34 -24.89 14.33
N PRO A 504 21.46 -24.47 14.96
CA PRO A 504 22.45 -25.40 15.44
C PRO A 504 21.83 -26.44 16.39
N PRO A 505 22.19 -27.74 16.30
CA PRO A 505 21.61 -28.78 17.14
C PRO A 505 21.72 -28.50 18.65
N ALA A 506 22.80 -27.83 19.07
CA ALA A 506 22.99 -27.44 20.47
C ALA A 506 21.92 -26.45 20.97
N GLU A 507 21.48 -25.52 20.11
CA GLU A 507 20.45 -24.55 20.45
C GLU A 507 19.06 -25.21 20.52
N VAL A 508 18.80 -26.13 19.59
CA VAL A 508 17.57 -26.94 19.60
C VAL A 508 17.47 -27.76 20.89
N GLU A 509 18.56 -28.42 21.30
CA GLU A 509 18.57 -29.22 22.54
C GLU A 509 18.52 -28.35 23.80
N ARG A 510 19.11 -27.14 23.78
CA ARG A 510 18.98 -26.17 24.89
C ARG A 510 17.52 -25.78 25.11
N ILE A 511 16.81 -25.44 24.03
CA ILE A 511 15.38 -25.09 24.08
C ILE A 511 14.56 -26.30 24.52
N ARG A 512 14.84 -27.50 23.99
CA ARG A 512 14.18 -28.75 24.40
C ARG A 512 14.33 -29.02 25.90
N ALA A 513 15.55 -28.88 26.43
CA ALA A 513 15.84 -29.11 27.84
C ALA A 513 15.10 -28.12 28.75
N LEU A 514 14.94 -26.87 28.33
CA LEU A 514 14.15 -25.87 29.05
C LEU A 514 12.65 -26.18 28.96
N ALA A 515 12.15 -26.52 27.77
CA ALA A 515 10.76 -26.86 27.52
C ALA A 515 10.29 -28.10 28.31
N ALA A 516 11.21 -28.99 28.68
CA ALA A 516 10.94 -30.13 29.57
C ALA A 516 10.69 -29.72 31.05
N ARG A 517 11.09 -28.51 31.46
CA ARG A 517 10.98 -28.00 32.85
C ARG A 517 9.85 -26.99 33.00
N VAL A 518 9.63 -26.15 32.00
CA VAL A 518 8.65 -25.05 32.03
C VAL A 518 8.08 -24.83 30.63
N PRO A 519 6.79 -24.47 30.48
CA PRO A 519 6.23 -24.08 29.19
C PRO A 519 7.02 -22.94 28.54
N VAL A 520 7.37 -23.06 27.26
CA VAL A 520 8.20 -22.09 26.52
C VAL A 520 7.38 -21.38 25.44
N VAL A 521 7.40 -20.05 25.46
CA VAL A 521 7.08 -19.18 24.33
C VAL A 521 8.39 -18.87 23.62
N LEU A 522 8.63 -19.52 22.48
CA LEU A 522 9.83 -19.29 21.67
C LEU A 522 9.58 -18.13 20.70
N VAL A 523 10.36 -17.08 20.86
CA VAL A 523 10.31 -15.85 20.07
C VAL A 523 11.54 -15.79 19.17
N VAL A 524 11.34 -15.78 17.86
CA VAL A 524 12.42 -15.75 16.87
C VAL A 524 12.46 -14.38 16.21
N ASN A 525 13.60 -13.69 16.29
CA ASN A 525 13.86 -12.48 15.52
C ASN A 525 14.16 -12.85 14.07
N LEU A 526 13.19 -12.63 13.19
CA LEU A 526 13.19 -12.97 11.77
C LEU A 526 13.67 -11.78 10.93
N ASP A 527 14.90 -11.32 11.17
CA ASP A 527 15.59 -10.40 10.26
C ASP A 527 15.90 -11.05 8.90
N ARG A 528 15.92 -12.39 8.87
CA ARG A 528 15.87 -13.26 7.70
C ARG A 528 14.93 -14.44 7.96
N ALA A 529 14.66 -15.24 6.91
CA ALA A 529 13.93 -16.50 7.05
C ALA A 529 14.69 -17.47 7.98
N ALA A 530 13.99 -18.42 8.61
CA ALA A 530 14.60 -19.44 9.46
C ALA A 530 13.82 -20.75 9.34
N ILE A 531 14.53 -21.88 9.44
CA ILE A 531 13.92 -23.22 9.45
C ILE A 531 13.48 -23.53 10.88
N LEU A 532 12.18 -23.35 11.12
CA LEU A 532 11.59 -23.55 12.46
C LEU A 532 11.08 -24.97 12.70
N THR A 533 11.26 -25.87 11.72
CA THR A 533 10.79 -27.26 11.75
C THR A 533 11.11 -27.99 13.06
N PRO A 534 12.31 -27.84 13.67
CA PRO A 534 12.62 -28.52 14.92
C PRO A 534 11.72 -28.11 16.11
N PHE A 535 11.13 -26.91 16.07
CA PHE A 535 10.35 -26.32 17.17
C PHE A 535 8.84 -26.46 17.00
N VAL A 536 8.38 -26.73 15.77
CA VAL A 536 6.97 -26.99 15.49
C VAL A 536 6.54 -28.25 16.23
N ASP A 537 5.46 -28.14 17.01
CA ASP A 537 4.93 -29.20 17.87
C ASP A 537 5.93 -29.81 18.87
N MET A 538 7.04 -29.12 19.16
CA MET A 538 8.00 -29.56 20.18
C MET A 538 7.32 -29.60 21.56
N PRO A 539 7.34 -30.73 22.29
CA PRO A 539 6.76 -30.81 23.62
C PRO A 539 7.32 -29.75 24.57
N GLY A 540 6.42 -29.02 25.23
CA GLY A 540 6.76 -27.92 26.14
C GLY A 540 6.92 -26.56 25.46
N VAL A 541 7.10 -26.48 24.14
CA VAL A 541 6.99 -25.22 23.40
C VAL A 541 5.51 -24.93 23.13
N VAL A 542 4.94 -24.04 23.92
CA VAL A 542 3.51 -23.72 23.90
C VAL A 542 3.16 -22.61 22.92
N ALA A 543 4.13 -21.81 22.48
CA ALA A 543 3.95 -20.87 21.38
C ALA A 543 5.24 -20.62 20.61
N LEU A 544 5.10 -20.44 19.30
CA LEU A 544 6.14 -20.07 18.35
C LEU A 544 5.77 -18.69 17.77
N VAL A 545 6.63 -17.71 17.94
CA VAL A 545 6.34 -16.30 17.64
C VAL A 545 7.47 -15.69 16.81
N GLY A 546 7.13 -15.05 15.69
CA GLY A 546 8.07 -14.28 14.88
C GLY A 546 8.02 -12.79 15.19
N VAL A 547 9.19 -12.15 15.30
CA VAL A 547 9.35 -10.69 15.51
C VAL A 547 10.38 -10.10 14.55
N PHE A 548 10.34 -8.78 14.36
CA PHE A 548 11.16 -8.07 13.37
C PHE A 548 11.83 -6.84 14.02
N GLY A 549 12.77 -7.08 14.93
CA GLY A 549 13.39 -6.00 15.72
C GLY A 549 12.46 -5.39 16.78
N THR A 550 11.42 -6.11 17.20
CA THR A 550 10.46 -5.68 18.24
C THR A 550 11.16 -5.48 19.58
N SER A 551 10.89 -4.38 20.28
CA SER A 551 11.41 -4.16 21.64
C SER A 551 10.74 -5.09 22.66
N ASP A 552 11.43 -5.37 23.77
CA ASP A 552 10.92 -6.31 24.79
C ASP A 552 9.62 -5.81 25.44
N ALA A 553 9.46 -4.50 25.62
CA ALA A 553 8.23 -3.91 26.12
C ALA A 553 7.04 -4.13 25.16
N ALA A 554 7.27 -3.93 23.85
CA ALA A 554 6.24 -4.16 22.84
C ALA A 554 5.90 -5.65 22.70
N LEU A 555 6.89 -6.53 22.84
CA LEU A 555 6.68 -7.99 22.90
C LEU A 555 5.81 -8.37 24.10
N ARG A 556 6.08 -7.82 25.29
CA ARG A 556 5.25 -8.05 26.49
C ARG A 556 3.80 -7.60 26.30
N ASP A 557 3.60 -6.45 25.67
CA ASP A 557 2.26 -5.91 25.36
C ASP A 557 1.50 -6.79 24.37
N ALA A 558 2.21 -7.36 23.39
CA ALA A 558 1.65 -8.33 22.46
C ALA A 558 1.27 -9.65 23.13
N LEU A 559 2.19 -10.26 23.90
CA LEU A 559 1.97 -11.56 24.55
C LEU A 559 0.88 -11.51 25.63
N SER A 560 0.66 -10.35 26.26
CA SER A 560 -0.45 -10.14 27.20
C SER A 560 -1.79 -9.79 26.53
N GLY A 561 -1.79 -9.51 25.23
CA GLY A 561 -2.96 -8.97 24.53
C GLY A 561 -3.32 -7.52 24.89
N ARG A 562 -2.49 -6.81 25.68
CA ARG A 562 -2.67 -5.37 25.95
C ARG A 562 -2.69 -4.59 24.65
N ILE A 563 -1.79 -4.92 23.73
CA ILE A 563 -1.85 -4.52 22.32
C ILE A 563 -1.90 -5.81 21.50
N PRO A 564 -3.08 -6.22 20.99
CA PRO A 564 -3.22 -7.51 20.34
C PRO A 564 -2.29 -7.65 19.12
N PRO A 565 -1.52 -8.75 19.00
CA PRO A 565 -0.67 -9.01 17.85
C PRO A 565 -1.51 -9.22 16.60
N ARG A 566 -1.07 -8.65 15.48
CA ARG A 566 -1.74 -8.74 14.17
C ARG A 566 -0.80 -9.08 13.03
N GLY A 567 0.46 -9.38 13.35
CA GLY A 567 1.50 -9.68 12.40
C GLY A 567 1.09 -10.82 11.47
N ARG A 568 1.56 -10.71 10.23
CA ARG A 568 1.45 -11.73 9.18
C ARG A 568 2.82 -11.80 8.54
N LEU A 569 3.27 -13.02 8.25
CA LEU A 569 4.57 -13.22 7.65
C LEU A 569 4.67 -12.50 6.29
N PRO A 570 5.66 -11.60 6.10
CA PRO A 570 5.90 -10.95 4.82
C PRO A 570 6.68 -11.84 3.85
N LEU A 571 7.23 -12.95 4.34
CA LEU A 571 8.05 -13.92 3.63
C LEU A 571 7.64 -15.34 4.01
N GLU A 572 7.95 -16.31 3.17
CA GLU A 572 7.72 -17.73 3.44
C GLU A 572 8.81 -18.27 4.37
N LEU A 573 8.45 -19.06 5.38
CA LEU A 573 9.44 -19.78 6.20
C LEU A 573 9.64 -21.20 5.64
N PRO A 574 10.87 -21.57 5.26
CA PRO A 574 11.17 -22.86 4.67
C PRO A 574 11.12 -23.99 5.71
N SER A 575 10.85 -25.20 5.23
CA SER A 575 10.85 -26.41 6.07
C SER A 575 12.24 -27.06 6.23
N SER A 576 13.17 -26.78 5.33
CA SER A 576 14.52 -27.37 5.32
C SER A 576 15.45 -26.58 4.39
N MET A 577 16.77 -26.78 4.51
CA MET A 577 17.74 -26.20 3.59
C MET A 577 17.59 -26.74 2.16
N ALA A 578 17.20 -28.01 2.00
CA ALA A 578 16.89 -28.57 0.68
C ALA A 578 15.75 -27.79 0.00
N ALA A 579 14.71 -27.42 0.75
CA ALA A 579 13.63 -26.58 0.22
C ALA A 579 14.11 -25.16 -0.15
N VAL A 580 15.12 -24.63 0.55
CA VAL A 580 15.74 -23.34 0.22
C VAL A 580 16.56 -23.44 -1.07
N GLU A 581 17.35 -24.50 -1.23
CA GLU A 581 18.19 -24.74 -2.41
C GLU A 581 17.35 -25.00 -3.67
N GLU A 582 16.20 -25.66 -3.53
CA GLU A 582 15.25 -25.88 -4.64
C GLU A 582 14.41 -24.64 -4.96
N HIS A 583 14.33 -23.66 -4.05
CA HIS A 583 13.50 -22.47 -4.23
C HIS A 583 14.15 -21.48 -5.20
N ALA A 584 13.36 -21.00 -6.17
CA ALA A 584 13.84 -20.00 -7.10
C ALA A 584 14.10 -18.67 -6.35
N PRO A 585 15.32 -18.13 -6.37
CA PRO A 585 15.71 -17.00 -5.51
C PRO A 585 14.96 -15.71 -5.83
N ASP A 586 14.39 -15.59 -7.03
CA ASP A 586 13.59 -14.46 -7.51
C ASP A 586 12.08 -14.64 -7.29
N ALA A 587 11.63 -15.80 -6.81
CA ALA A 587 10.22 -16.07 -6.55
C ALA A 587 9.78 -15.61 -5.15
N VAL A 588 8.67 -14.86 -5.11
CA VAL A 588 8.00 -14.43 -3.87
C VAL A 588 7.17 -15.60 -3.31
N GLY A 589 7.86 -16.60 -2.76
CA GLY A 589 7.29 -17.84 -2.22
C GLY A 589 6.95 -18.89 -3.28
N GLY A 590 6.24 -19.94 -2.87
CA GLY A 590 5.88 -21.05 -3.76
C GLY A 590 6.82 -22.25 -3.69
N SER A 591 7.60 -22.36 -2.60
CA SER A 591 8.26 -23.62 -2.29
C SER A 591 7.19 -24.71 -2.09
N ARG A 592 7.50 -25.94 -2.49
CA ARG A 592 6.53 -27.05 -2.43
C ARG A 592 6.11 -27.35 -0.99
N ASP A 593 7.04 -27.18 -0.05
CA ASP A 593 6.91 -27.59 1.34
C ASP A 593 7.23 -26.43 2.30
N ALA A 594 6.58 -25.28 2.08
CA ALA A 594 6.65 -24.15 3.01
C ALA A 594 6.20 -24.54 4.42
N LEU A 595 7.01 -24.29 5.44
CA LEU A 595 6.63 -24.55 6.83
C LEU A 595 5.53 -23.58 7.28
N PHE A 596 5.74 -22.29 7.00
CA PHE A 596 4.72 -21.26 7.17
C PHE A 596 4.65 -20.40 5.91
N PRO A 597 3.49 -20.35 5.23
CA PRO A 597 3.36 -19.59 3.99
C PRO A 597 3.34 -18.08 4.23
N ILE A 598 3.58 -17.31 3.17
CA ILE A 598 3.38 -15.85 3.18
C ILE A 598 1.95 -15.53 3.65
N GLY A 599 1.84 -14.55 4.55
CA GLY A 599 0.58 -14.15 5.14
C GLY A 599 0.09 -15.07 6.27
N HIS A 600 0.87 -16.07 6.69
CA HIS A 600 0.57 -16.84 7.90
C HIS A 600 0.70 -15.98 9.15
N GLY A 601 -0.16 -16.24 10.12
CA GLY A 601 -0.18 -15.55 11.41
C GLY A 601 -1.52 -15.74 12.10
N LEU A 602 -1.48 -16.28 13.31
CA LEU A 602 -2.65 -16.54 14.12
C LEU A 602 -3.14 -15.24 14.76
N THR A 603 -4.43 -15.23 15.12
CA THR A 603 -5.01 -14.18 15.97
C THR A 603 -5.08 -14.69 17.38
N LEU A 604 -4.66 -13.86 18.31
CA LEU A 604 -4.81 -14.07 19.75
C LEU A 604 -6.29 -14.17 20.15
#